data_AF-A5HGZ3-F1
#
_entry.id   AF-A5HGZ3-F1
#
_cell.length_a   1.000
_cell.length_b   1.000
_cell.length_c   1.000
_cell.angle_alpha   90.00
_cell.angle_beta   90.00
_cell.angle_gamma   90.00
#
_symmetry.space_group_name_H-M   'P 1'
#
loop_
_entity.id
_entity.type
_entity.pdbx_description
1 polymer ?
#
loop_
_entity_poly.entity_id
_entity_poly.type
_entity_poly.pdbx_seq_one_letter_code
_entity_poly.pdbx_strand_id
1 'polypeptide(L)' 'LYLYGNKLQSVPDGAFDSLTKVEMLQLHNNPWDC' A
#
# COMPACT_ATOMS: atom_id res chain seq x y z
N LEU A 1 6.39 -1.09 6.38
CA LEU A 1 6.45 -0.87 4.92
C LEU A 1 5.97 0.55 4.62
N TYR A 2 6.80 1.35 3.94
CA TYR A 2 6.52 2.76 3.66
C TYR A 2 6.26 2.94 2.17
N LEU A 3 5.00 3.11 1.79
CA LEU A 3 4.58 3.41 0.41
C LEU A 3 3.92 4.79 0.31
N TYR A 4 4.04 5.60 1.34
CA TYR A 4 3.49 6.95 1.33
C TYR A 4 4.18 7.83 0.28
N GLY A 5 3.46 8.79 -0.30
CA GLY A 5 4.04 9.73 -1.26
C GLY A 5 4.42 9.13 -2.61
N ASN A 6 3.89 7.94 -2.94
CA ASN A 6 4.08 7.32 -4.24
C ASN A 6 2.96 7.74 -5.21
N LYS A 7 2.98 7.16 -6.41
CA LYS A 7 1.96 7.36 -7.45
C LYS A 7 1.10 6.11 -7.63
N LEU A 8 0.85 5.39 -6.54
CA LEU A 8 0.00 4.21 -6.58
C LEU A 8 -1.46 4.65 -6.80
N GLN A 9 -2.11 4.04 -7.79
CA GLN A 9 -3.52 4.32 -8.12
C GLN A 9 -4.43 3.20 -7.65
N SER A 10 -3.93 1.97 -7.59
CA SER A 10 -4.61 0.83 -7.01
C SER A 10 -3.60 -0.13 -6.38
N VAL A 11 -4.09 -1.01 -5.53
CA VAL A 11 -3.32 -2.13 -5.00
C VAL A 11 -4.04 -3.41 -5.43
N PRO A 12 -3.35 -4.40 -6.00
CA PRO A 12 -3.95 -5.69 -6.31
C PRO A 12 -4.53 -6.35 -5.05
N ASP A 13 -5.65 -7.06 -5.19
CA ASP A 13 -6.15 -7.93 -4.14
C ASP A 13 -5.05 -8.92 -3.73
N GLY A 14 -4.80 -9.01 -2.43
CA GLY A 14 -3.78 -9.87 -1.87
C GLY A 14 -2.33 -9.40 -2.04
N ALA A 15 -2.08 -8.16 -2.50
CA ALA A 15 -0.71 -7.63 -2.61
C ALA A 15 0.05 -7.60 -1.26
N PHE A 16 -0.69 -7.66 -0.15
CA PHE A 16 -0.12 -7.68 1.20
C PHE A 16 -0.25 -9.04 1.90
N ASP A 17 -0.83 -10.06 1.26
CA ASP A 17 -1.09 -11.36 1.89
C ASP A 17 0.21 -12.10 2.26
N SER A 18 1.26 -11.86 1.48
CA SER A 18 2.59 -12.43 1.74
C SER A 18 3.36 -11.67 2.84
N LEU A 19 2.88 -10.50 3.26
CA LEU A 19 3.54 -9.64 4.23
C LEU A 19 3.13 -9.99 5.67
N THR A 20 3.31 -11.25 6.04
CA THR A 20 2.94 -11.82 7.36
C THR A 20 3.64 -11.16 8.57
N LYS A 21 4.72 -10.40 8.35
CA LYS A 21 5.51 -9.74 9.40
C LYS A 21 5.40 -8.20 9.39
N VAL A 22 4.51 -7.63 8.57
CA VAL A 22 4.39 -6.17 8.51
C VAL A 22 3.47 -5.67 9.61
N GLU A 23 4.05 -5.05 10.64
CA GLU A 23 3.32 -4.44 11.77
C GLU A 23 2.73 -3.08 11.42
N MET A 24 3.36 -2.34 10.49
CA MET A 24 2.90 -1.01 10.07
C MET A 24 3.04 -0.81 8.56
N LEU A 25 1.95 -0.36 7.96
CA LEU A 25 1.83 -0.01 6.55
C LEU A 25 1.36 1.45 6.41
N GLN A 26 2.09 2.24 5.61
CA GLN A 26 1.71 3.62 5.32
C GLN A 26 1.46 3.78 3.82
N LEU A 27 0.22 4.11 3.45
CA LEU A 27 -0.28 4.25 2.08
C LEU A 27 -0.78 5.67 1.75
N HIS A 28 -0.76 6.58 2.72
CA HIS A 28 -1.26 7.94 2.55
C HIS A 28 -0.45 8.71 1.50
N ASN A 29 -1.03 9.80 0.97
CA ASN A 29 -0.39 10.63 -0.06
C ASN A 29 -0.06 9.84 -1.35
N ASN A 30 -1.00 9.01 -1.80
CA ASN A 30 -1.01 8.37 -3.11
C ASN A 30 -2.30 8.78 -3.84
N PRO A 31 -2.27 8.98 -5.16
CA PRO A 31 -3.45 9.34 -5.96
C PRO A 31 -4.31 8.09 -6.24
N TRP A 32 -4.97 7.57 -5.20
CA TRP A 32 -5.85 6.39 -5.31
C TRP A 32 -7.03 6.69 -6.24
N ASP A 33 -7.31 5.75 -7.14
CA ASP A 33 -8.53 5.72 -7.93
C ASP A 33 -9.61 5.01 -7.10
N CYS A 34 -10.76 5.68 -6.92
CA CYS A 34 -11.84 5.26 -6.02
C CYS A 34 -12.96 4.52 -6.76
#